data_AF-A0A523NF46-F1
#
_entry.id   AF-A0A523NF46-F1
#
_cell.length_a   1.000
_cell.length_b   1.000
_cell.length_c   1.000
_cell.angle_alpha   90.00
_cell.angle_beta   90.00
_cell.angle_gamma   90.00
#
_symmetry.space_group_name_H-M   'P 1'
#
loop_
_entity.id
_entity.type
_entity.pdbx_description
1 polymer ?
#
loop_
_entity_poly.entity_id
_entity_poly.type
_entity_poly.pdbx_seq_one_letter_code
_entity_poly.pdbx_strand_id
1 'polypeptide(L)'
;MFNAGRNQRRVDIEVARAEQLLNRYQQTILTAFQEVEDAVVAVYTYRAEHESRVRQVEAARNATELSWARYQGGVTSYLEVLDLQRSLFGAELAASETLQRELSSTVELYKALGGGWPVRDSLWAVADSLP
;
A
#
# COMPACT_ATOMS: atom_id res chain seq x y z
N MET A 1 22.01 51.26 -28.44
CA MET A 1 21.06 50.17 -28.79
C MET A 1 20.01 50.07 -27.69
N PHE A 2 18.78 50.54 -27.93
CA PHE A 2 17.67 50.52 -26.95
C PHE A 2 16.79 49.28 -27.20
N ASN A 3 16.92 48.23 -26.38
CA ASN A 3 16.19 46.97 -26.55
C ASN A 3 14.79 46.96 -25.91
N ALA A 4 14.03 48.07 -25.99
CA ALA A 4 12.59 48.21 -25.68
C ALA A 4 11.98 47.23 -24.64
N GLY A 5 12.61 47.01 -23.48
CA GLY A 5 12.16 46.06 -22.46
C GLY A 5 12.25 44.58 -22.81
N ARG A 6 12.73 44.18 -24.01
CA ARG A 6 12.88 42.78 -24.44
C ARG A 6 13.84 42.00 -23.54
N ASN A 7 14.95 42.61 -23.13
CA ASN A 7 15.89 41.97 -22.21
C ASN A 7 15.28 41.79 -20.81
N GLN A 8 14.51 42.78 -20.33
CA GLN A 8 13.78 42.65 -19.06
C GLN A 8 12.76 41.51 -19.12
N ARG A 9 11.92 41.47 -20.16
CA ARG A 9 10.95 40.38 -20.35
C ARG A 9 11.61 39.00 -20.46
N ARG A 10 12.81 38.90 -21.03
CA ARG A 10 13.58 37.64 -21.06
C ARG A 10 14.01 37.22 -19.66
N VAL A 11 14.49 38.15 -18.84
CA VAL A 11 14.82 37.88 -17.43
C VAL A 11 13.57 37.45 -16.67
N ASP A 12 12.45 38.17 -16.83
CA ASP A 12 11.18 37.85 -16.15
C ASP A 12 10.68 36.44 -16.51
N ILE A 13 10.83 36.02 -17.78
CA ILE A 13 10.51 34.65 -18.23
C ILE A 13 11.39 33.61 -17.54
N GLU A 14 12.70 33.84 -17.43
CA GLU A 14 13.60 32.88 -16.78
C GLU A 14 13.37 32.82 -15.26
N VAL A 15 13.04 33.95 -14.62
CA VAL A 15 12.65 33.99 -13.20
C VAL A 15 11.38 33.17 -12.97
N ALA A 16 10.33 33.39 -13.77
CA ALA A 16 9.08 32.63 -13.67
C ALA A 16 9.30 31.11 -13.90
N ARG A 17 10.23 30.73 -14.79
CA ARG A 17 10.61 29.32 -14.98
C ARG A 17 11.31 28.74 -13.76
N ALA A 18 12.21 29.48 -13.13
CA ALA A 18 12.88 29.05 -11.91
C ALA A 18 11.88 28.86 -10.76
N GLU A 19 10.94 29.78 -10.58
CA GLU A 19 9.84 29.66 -9.61
C GLU A 19 8.97 28.42 -9.90
N GLN A 20 8.62 28.18 -11.16
CA GLN A 20 7.87 26.98 -11.55
C GLN A 20 8.64 25.68 -11.24
N LEU A 21 9.95 25.64 -11.44
CA LEU A 21 10.78 24.48 -11.09
C LEU A 21 10.85 24.26 -9.58
N LEU A 22 10.99 25.35 -8.80
CA LEU A 22 10.96 25.28 -7.34
C LEU A 22 9.63 24.74 -6.83
N ASN A 23 8.51 25.25 -7.36
CA ASN A 23 7.18 24.79 -6.98
C ASN A 23 6.96 23.31 -7.34
N ARG A 24 7.45 22.86 -8.49
CA ARG A 24 7.41 21.44 -8.88
C ARG A 24 8.21 20.57 -7.92
N TYR A 25 9.41 21.00 -7.55
CA TYR A 25 10.24 20.28 -6.59
C TYR A 25 9.55 20.16 -5.23
N GLN A 26 8.98 21.26 -4.72
CA GLN A 26 8.20 21.25 -3.48
C GLN A 26 7.00 20.30 -3.57
N GLN A 27 6.26 20.33 -4.69
CA GLN A 27 5.14 19.44 -4.92
C GLN A 27 5.57 17.96 -4.93
N THR A 28 6.70 17.62 -5.57
CA THR A 28 7.23 16.26 -5.57
C THR A 28 7.54 15.77 -4.15
N ILE A 29 8.12 16.63 -3.31
CA ILE A 29 8.38 16.28 -1.90
C ILE A 29 7.07 16.04 -1.15
N LEU A 30 6.10 16.95 -1.27
CA LEU A 30 4.81 16.83 -0.57
C LEU A 30 4.07 15.56 -0.98
N THR A 31 4.06 15.23 -2.28
CA THR A 31 3.46 13.99 -2.78
C THR A 31 4.19 12.76 -2.25
N ALA A 32 5.52 12.76 -2.22
CA ALA A 32 6.28 11.64 -1.66
C ALA A 32 6.01 11.44 -0.16
N PHE A 33 5.87 12.52 0.62
CA PHE A 33 5.50 12.42 2.03
C PHE A 33 4.10 11.83 2.21
N GLN A 34 3.13 12.27 1.40
CA GLN A 34 1.77 11.74 1.44
C GLN A 34 1.74 10.25 1.09
N GLU A 35 2.44 9.83 0.04
CA GLU A 35 2.52 8.42 -0.37
C GLU A 35 3.10 7.52 0.74
N VAL A 36 4.10 8.00 1.48
CA VAL A 36 4.66 7.27 2.62
C VAL A 36 3.68 7.19 3.78
N GLU A 37 3.00 8.30 4.12
CA GLU A 37 1.99 8.33 5.18
C GLU A 37 0.85 7.36 4.90
N ASP A 38 0.30 7.42 3.67
CA ASP A 38 -0.77 6.54 3.22
C ASP A 38 -0.36 5.06 3.31
N ALA A 39 0.86 4.72 2.88
CA ALA A 39 1.37 3.36 2.92
C ALA A 39 1.59 2.83 4.35
N VAL A 40 2.11 3.67 5.27
CA VAL A 40 2.27 3.29 6.68
C VAL A 40 0.91 3.00 7.32
N VAL A 41 -0.07 3.87 7.09
CA VAL A 41 -1.43 3.68 7.61
C VAL A 41 -2.06 2.41 7.05
N ALA A 42 -1.86 2.13 5.75
CA ALA A 42 -2.37 0.91 5.10
C ALA A 42 -1.78 -0.37 5.75
N VAL A 43 -0.46 -0.42 5.98
CA VAL A 43 0.20 -1.56 6.62
C VAL A 43 -0.38 -1.82 8.01
N TYR A 44 -0.50 -0.78 8.84
CA TYR A 44 -1.04 -0.93 10.19
C TYR A 44 -2.50 -1.41 10.16
N THR A 45 -3.31 -0.82 9.28
CA THR A 45 -4.75 -1.12 9.17
C THR A 45 -4.99 -2.54 8.69
N TYR A 46 -4.32 -2.98 7.61
CA TYR A 46 -4.54 -4.31 7.05
C TYR A 46 -4.00 -5.42 7.95
N ARG A 47 -2.90 -5.18 8.67
CA ARG A 47 -2.41 -6.11 9.68
C ARG A 47 -3.44 -6.31 10.80
N ALA A 48 -4.00 -5.23 11.34
CA ALA A 48 -5.02 -5.31 12.37
C ALA A 48 -6.30 -6.01 11.86
N GLU A 49 -6.70 -5.74 10.61
CA GLU A 49 -7.83 -6.42 9.96
C GLU A 49 -7.56 -7.92 9.82
N HIS A 50 -6.40 -8.31 9.31
CA HIS A 50 -6.01 -9.71 9.12
C HIS A 50 -5.99 -10.48 10.46
N GLU A 51 -5.44 -9.91 11.53
CA GLU A 51 -5.49 -10.51 12.87
C GLU A 51 -6.94 -10.73 13.34
N SER A 52 -7.85 -9.81 13.02
CA SER A 52 -9.28 -9.98 13.32
C SER A 52 -9.93 -11.07 12.47
N ARG A 53 -9.55 -11.21 11.19
CA ARG A 53 -10.04 -12.29 10.33
C ARG A 53 -9.56 -13.65 10.78
N VAL A 54 -8.32 -13.77 11.25
CA VAL A 54 -7.81 -15.01 11.85
C VAL A 54 -8.64 -15.43 13.06
N ARG A 55 -8.98 -14.49 13.96
CA ARG A 55 -9.90 -14.78 15.08
C ARG A 55 -11.29 -15.20 14.61
N GLN A 56 -11.79 -14.61 13.53
CA GLN A 56 -13.07 -15.00 12.93
C GLN A 56 -13.04 -16.43 12.36
N VAL A 57 -11.94 -16.82 11.70
CA VAL A 57 -11.73 -18.18 11.20
C VAL A 57 -11.77 -19.18 12.36
N GLU A 58 -11.04 -18.92 13.44
CA GLU A 58 -11.03 -19.80 14.61
C GLU A 58 -12.42 -19.97 15.24
N ALA A 59 -13.20 -18.88 15.35
CA ALA A 59 -14.58 -18.96 15.82
C ALA A 59 -15.47 -19.81 14.88
N ALA A 60 -15.33 -19.66 13.56
CA ALA A 60 -16.08 -20.43 12.58
C ALA A 60 -15.67 -21.92 12.55
N ARG A 61 -14.40 -22.24 12.82
CA ARG A 61 -13.91 -23.62 12.99
C ARG A 61 -14.58 -24.28 14.18
N ASN A 62 -14.54 -23.62 15.34
CA ASN A 62 -15.19 -24.11 16.56
C ASN A 62 -16.70 -24.34 16.36
N ALA A 63 -17.38 -23.43 15.66
CA ALA A 63 -18.80 -23.58 15.34
C ALA A 63 -19.05 -24.80 14.42
N THR A 64 -18.22 -24.98 13.40
CA THR A 64 -18.29 -26.13 12.49
C THR A 64 -18.10 -27.45 13.25
N GLU A 65 -17.08 -27.55 14.11
CA GLU A 65 -16.84 -28.72 14.94
C GLU A 65 -18.02 -29.05 15.87
N LEU A 66 -18.60 -28.01 16.49
CA LEU A 66 -19.78 -28.17 17.34
C LEU A 66 -20.99 -28.69 16.56
N SER A 67 -21.27 -28.14 15.36
CA SER A 67 -22.39 -28.63 14.54
C SER A 67 -22.20 -30.08 14.11
N TRP A 68 -20.96 -30.48 13.81
CA TRP A 68 -20.64 -31.86 13.48
C TRP A 68 -20.92 -32.80 14.64
N ALA A 69 -20.50 -32.45 15.86
CA ALA A 69 -20.80 -33.22 17.07
C ALA A 69 -22.32 -33.31 17.32
N ARG A 70 -23.07 -32.23 17.13
CA ARG A 70 -24.54 -32.22 17.28
C ARG A 70 -25.23 -33.08 16.23
N TYR A 71 -24.75 -33.07 14.99
CA TYR A 71 -25.26 -33.93 13.92
C TYR A 71 -25.03 -35.40 14.23
N GLN A 72 -23.81 -35.77 14.64
CA GLN A 72 -23.49 -37.14 15.08
C GLN A 72 -24.34 -37.59 16.27
N GLY A 73 -24.64 -36.68 17.20
CA GLY A 73 -25.56 -36.93 18.31
C GLY A 73 -27.04 -36.95 17.95
N GLY A 74 -27.41 -36.73 16.68
CA GLY A 74 -28.80 -36.70 16.21
C GLY A 74 -29.61 -35.48 16.67
N VAL A 75 -28.93 -34.43 17.15
CA VAL A 75 -29.54 -33.21 17.72
C VAL A 75 -29.80 -32.13 16.67
N THR A 76 -29.16 -32.24 15.49
CA THR A 76 -29.41 -31.33 14.36
C THR A 76 -29.34 -32.03 13.01
N SER A 77 -29.77 -31.33 11.97
CA SER A 77 -29.70 -31.76 10.57
C SER A 77 -28.30 -31.54 9.98
N TYR A 78 -27.95 -32.35 8.97
CA TYR A 78 -26.71 -32.17 8.20
C TYR A 78 -26.65 -30.82 7.46
N LEU A 79 -27.79 -30.16 7.22
CA LEU A 79 -27.82 -28.84 6.61
C LEU A 79 -27.16 -27.77 7.48
N GLU A 80 -27.25 -27.86 8.82
CA GLU A 80 -26.55 -26.94 9.73
C GLU A 80 -25.02 -27.09 9.58
N VAL A 81 -24.54 -28.33 9.44
CA VAL A 81 -23.11 -28.60 9.21
C VAL A 81 -22.64 -27.96 7.91
N LEU A 82 -23.39 -28.12 6.82
CA LEU A 82 -23.05 -27.53 5.52
C LEU A 82 -23.04 -26.00 5.55
N ASP A 83 -24.00 -25.40 6.28
CA ASP A 83 -24.06 -23.94 6.42
C ASP A 83 -22.85 -23.40 7.19
N LEU A 84 -22.47 -24.04 8.30
CA LEU A 84 -21.29 -23.63 9.06
C LEU A 84 -19.98 -23.90 8.31
N GLN A 85 -19.86 -25.00 7.56
CA GLN A 85 -18.72 -25.22 6.67
C GLN A 85 -18.62 -24.13 5.60
N ARG A 86 -19.75 -23.70 5.02
CA ARG A 86 -19.78 -22.58 4.07
C ARG A 86 -19.36 -21.27 4.72
N SER A 87 -19.83 -21.00 5.94
CA SER A 87 -19.43 -19.83 6.71
C SER A 87 -17.93 -19.84 7.05
N LEU A 88 -17.39 -21.00 7.44
CA LEU A 88 -15.96 -21.20 7.69
C LEU A 88 -15.14 -20.91 6.42
N PHE A 89 -15.52 -21.50 5.29
CA PHE A 89 -14.85 -21.25 4.02
C PHE A 89 -14.87 -19.76 3.64
N GLY A 90 -16.00 -19.07 3.84
CA GLY A 90 -16.09 -17.63 3.63
C GLY A 90 -15.16 -16.82 4.55
N ALA A 91 -15.02 -17.22 5.81
CA ALA A 91 -14.09 -16.59 6.75
C ALA A 91 -12.62 -16.82 6.35
N GLU A 92 -12.28 -18.04 5.92
CA GLU A 92 -10.92 -18.38 5.46
C GLU A 92 -10.54 -17.61 4.19
N LEU A 93 -11.48 -17.49 3.24
CA LEU A 93 -11.28 -16.68 2.04
C LEU A 93 -11.03 -15.21 2.39
N ALA A 94 -11.86 -14.62 3.27
CA ALA A 94 -11.68 -13.24 3.71
C ALA A 94 -10.35 -13.02 4.43
N ALA A 95 -9.90 -13.99 5.25
CA ALA A 95 -8.59 -13.93 5.90
C ALA A 95 -7.44 -13.94 4.87
N SER A 96 -7.54 -14.78 3.84
CA SER A 96 -6.57 -14.84 2.75
C SER A 96 -6.50 -13.53 1.96
N GLU A 97 -7.64 -12.93 1.64
CA GLU A 97 -7.71 -11.62 0.97
C GLU A 97 -7.10 -10.50 1.84
N THR A 98 -7.33 -10.50 3.15
CA THR A 98 -6.69 -9.53 4.05
C THR A 98 -5.19 -9.71 4.15
N LEU A 99 -4.70 -10.95 4.18
CA LEU A 99 -3.27 -11.23 4.17
C LEU A 99 -2.63 -10.73 2.88
N GLN A 100 -3.28 -10.93 1.73
CA GLN A 100 -2.80 -10.37 0.46
C GLN A 100 -2.69 -8.84 0.55
N ARG A 101 -3.71 -8.16 1.09
CA ARG A 101 -3.70 -6.69 1.26
C ARG A 101 -2.60 -6.22 2.21
N GLU A 102 -2.39 -6.93 3.33
CA GLU A 102 -1.28 -6.65 4.26
C GLU A 102 0.08 -6.74 3.56
N LEU A 103 0.33 -7.82 2.81
CA LEU A 103 1.59 -8.01 2.08
C LEU A 103 1.77 -6.98 0.97
N SER A 104 0.72 -6.68 0.20
CA SER A 104 0.77 -5.65 -0.84
C SER A 104 1.08 -4.26 -0.27
N SER A 105 0.45 -3.88 0.85
CA SER A 105 0.74 -2.59 1.50
C SER A 105 2.19 -2.48 2.00
N THR A 106 2.79 -3.60 2.39
CA THR A 106 4.21 -3.64 2.77
C THR A 106 5.12 -3.37 1.57
N VAL A 107 4.78 -3.90 0.40
CA VAL A 107 5.50 -3.63 -0.86
C VAL A 107 5.31 -2.18 -1.30
N GLU A 108 4.12 -1.62 -1.15
CA GLU A 108 3.83 -0.20 -1.45
C GLU A 108 4.64 0.73 -0.54
N LEU A 109 4.71 0.43 0.77
CA LEU A 109 5.55 1.18 1.70
C LEU A 109 7.03 1.12 1.30
N TYR A 110 7.53 -0.05 0.93
CA TYR A 110 8.90 -0.20 0.43
C TYR A 110 9.15 0.69 -0.80
N LYS A 111 8.20 0.73 -1.74
CA LYS A 111 8.28 1.58 -2.93
C LYS A 111 8.24 3.07 -2.58
N ALA A 112 7.32 3.50 -1.71
CA ALA A 112 7.16 4.89 -1.28
C ALA A 112 8.42 5.42 -0.58
N LEU A 113 9.11 4.58 0.19
CA LEU A 113 10.39 4.90 0.81
C LEU A 113 11.59 4.93 -0.16
N GLY A 114 11.36 4.68 -1.45
CA GLY A 114 12.40 4.73 -2.49
C GLY A 114 12.96 3.38 -2.90
N GLY A 115 12.33 2.26 -2.51
CA GLY A 115 12.56 0.94 -3.11
C GLY A 115 13.99 0.39 -2.99
N GLY A 116 14.79 0.91 -2.07
CA GLY A 116 16.20 0.52 -1.86
C GLY A 116 17.22 1.22 -2.74
N TRP A 117 16.89 2.36 -3.36
CA TRP A 117 17.77 3.03 -4.34
C TRP A 117 19.07 3.60 -3.72
N PRO A 118 20.27 3.11 -4.13
CA PRO A 118 21.53 3.79 -3.83
C PRO A 118 21.76 4.90 -4.85
N VAL A 119 21.25 6.12 -4.59
CA VAL A 119 21.24 7.23 -5.58
C VAL A 119 22.67 7.66 -5.97
N ARG A 120 23.69 7.28 -5.19
CA ARG A 120 25.00 7.92 -5.26
C ARG A 120 26.07 7.15 -6.03
N ASP A 121 25.89 5.86 -6.33
CA ASP A 121 27.00 5.04 -6.87
C ASP A 121 27.05 4.88 -8.40
N SER A 122 25.95 5.11 -9.11
CA SER A 122 25.90 4.96 -10.57
C SER A 122 26.08 6.27 -11.35
N LEU A 123 25.95 7.42 -10.70
CA LEU A 123 26.02 8.74 -11.37
C LEU A 123 27.46 9.28 -11.52
N TRP A 124 28.42 8.79 -10.72
CA TRP A 124 29.84 9.18 -10.84
C TRP A 124 30.62 8.31 -11.82
N ALA A 125 30.21 7.04 -12.03
CA ALA A 125 30.85 6.13 -12.98
C ALA A 125 30.69 6.54 -14.45
N VAL A 126 29.65 7.33 -14.78
CA VAL A 126 29.43 7.88 -16.14
C VAL A 126 30.16 9.21 -16.34
N ALA A 127 30.43 9.96 -15.26
CA ALA A 127 31.15 11.23 -15.34
C ALA A 127 32.67 11.05 -15.54
N ASP A 128 33.25 9.98 -15.00
CA ASP A 128 34.67 9.62 -15.16
C ASP A 128 35.01 8.92 -16.50
N SER A 129 34.02 8.65 -17.36
CA SER A 129 34.20 7.95 -18.63
C SER A 129 34.01 8.82 -19.89
N LEU A 130 33.90 10.14 -19.75
CA LEU A 130 33.96 11.07 -20.88
C LEU A 130 35.40 11.60 -21.06
N PRO A 131 35.96 11.55 -22.29
CA PRO A 131 37.30 12.08 -22.58
C PRO A 131 37.39 13.60 -22.49
#